data_AF-A0A662IRN3-F1
#
_entry.id   AF-A0A662IRN3-F1
#
_cell.length_a   1.000
_cell.length_b   1.000
_cell.length_c   1.000
_cell.angle_alpha   90.00
_cell.angle_beta   90.00
_cell.angle_gamma   90.00
#
_symmetry.space_group_name_H-M   'P 1'
#
loop_
_entity.id
_entity.type
_entity.pdbx_description
1 polymer ?
#
loop_
_entity_poly.entity_id
_entity_poly.type
_entity_poly.pdbx_seq_one_letter_code
_entity_poly.pdbx_strand_id
1 'polypeptide(L)'
;MKSLKARLLRDKCIECNFCRSYIACPGENSCTGCGSCIEACPREAKILVEVEVPDDYVTIKVNGEKYQVPSGITVLKALELIGFRVSRLPGEGDIYAPCRTGGCWACAVIINGELRLSCITHIQDGMEIITDIDEITKKPPLRIVSSFQGHPVGGVGTPYWLKPKG
;
A
#
# COMPACT_ATOMS: atom_id res chain seq x y z
N MET A 1 22.05 5.08 0.42
CA MET A 1 21.15 4.64 -0.67
C MET A 1 20.21 5.78 -1.10
N LYS A 2 19.64 5.76 -2.31
CA LYS A 2 18.53 6.64 -2.70
C LYS A 2 17.18 5.97 -2.42
N SER A 3 16.27 6.65 -1.75
CA SER A 3 14.91 6.18 -1.51
C SER A 3 13.88 7.24 -1.91
N LEU A 4 12.68 6.81 -2.31
CA LEU A 4 11.59 7.72 -2.63
C LEU A 4 10.84 8.07 -1.35
N LYS A 5 10.64 9.36 -1.08
CA LYS A 5 9.79 9.84 0.02
C LYS A 5 8.75 10.81 -0.49
N ALA A 6 7.59 10.83 0.16
CA ALA A 6 6.53 11.77 -0.15
C ALA A 6 6.83 13.15 0.45
N ARG A 7 6.82 14.18 -0.38
CA ARG A 7 6.99 15.58 0.00
C ARG A 7 5.71 16.36 -0.24
N LEU A 8 5.39 17.28 0.68
CA LEU A 8 4.25 18.20 0.54
C LEU A 8 4.66 19.49 -0.19
N LEU A 9 3.87 19.86 -1.19
CA LEU A 9 3.89 21.16 -1.87
C LEU A 9 2.91 22.10 -1.15
N ARG A 10 3.45 23.03 -0.36
CA ARG A 10 2.64 23.88 0.53
C ARG A 10 1.74 24.86 -0.23
N ASP A 11 2.18 25.30 -1.40
CA ASP A 11 1.46 26.19 -2.31
C ASP A 11 0.16 25.57 -2.88
N LYS A 12 0.11 24.24 -3.00
CA LYS A 12 -1.08 23.52 -3.49
C LYS A 12 -1.97 22.97 -2.37
N CYS A 13 -1.43 22.84 -1.16
CA CYS A 13 -2.14 22.19 -0.05
C CYS A 13 -3.18 23.12 0.56
N ILE A 14 -4.43 22.63 0.68
CA ILE A 14 -5.53 23.34 1.35
C ILE A 14 -5.85 22.76 2.74
N GLU A 15 -4.96 21.94 3.29
CA GLU A 15 -5.09 21.34 4.62
C GLU A 15 -6.38 20.52 4.85
N CYS A 16 -6.94 19.91 3.79
CA CYS A 16 -8.11 19.03 3.89
C CYS A 16 -7.87 17.74 4.69
N ASN A 17 -6.62 17.45 5.07
CA ASN A 17 -6.18 16.30 5.86
C ASN A 17 -6.51 14.91 5.30
N PHE A 18 -7.05 14.79 4.08
CA PHE A 18 -7.41 13.50 3.49
C PHE A 18 -6.27 12.48 3.51
N CYS A 19 -5.07 12.91 3.11
CA CYS A 19 -3.87 12.07 3.08
C CYS A 19 -3.37 11.60 4.46
N ARG A 20 -3.87 12.19 5.55
CA ARG A 20 -3.55 11.83 6.94
C ARG A 20 -4.68 11.02 7.57
N SER A 21 -5.93 11.29 7.21
CA SER A 21 -7.11 10.70 7.84
C SER A 21 -7.58 9.40 7.19
N TYR A 22 -7.42 9.24 5.88
CA TYR A 22 -7.98 8.11 5.13
C TYR A 22 -6.94 7.10 4.63
N ILE A 23 -5.66 7.39 4.86
CA ILE A 23 -4.55 6.54 4.44
C ILE A 23 -3.86 6.04 5.68
N ALA A 24 -3.57 4.74 5.74
CA ALA A 24 -2.71 4.14 6.75
C ALA A 24 -1.25 4.56 6.52
N CYS A 25 -0.95 5.84 6.69
CA CYS A 25 0.38 6.40 6.54
C CYS A 25 1.11 6.34 7.89
N PRO A 26 2.35 5.80 7.97
CA PRO A 26 3.13 5.79 9.20
C PRO A 26 3.64 7.20 9.60
N GLY A 27 3.35 8.24 8.81
CA GLY A 27 3.79 9.60 9.02
C GLY A 27 4.94 10.03 8.10
N GLU A 28 5.25 11.33 8.10
CA GLU A 28 6.24 11.92 7.19
C GLU A 28 7.68 11.51 7.55
N ASN A 29 7.98 11.34 8.85
CA ASN A 29 9.30 10.94 9.34
C ASN A 29 9.66 9.49 8.98
N SER A 30 8.65 8.63 8.81
CA SER A 30 8.81 7.20 8.54
C SER A 30 8.29 6.84 7.14
N CYS A 31 8.33 7.80 6.20
CA CYS A 31 7.83 7.60 4.85
C CYS A 31 8.62 6.52 4.10
N THR A 32 7.90 5.52 3.57
CA THR A 32 8.44 4.39 2.79
C THR A 32 8.37 4.58 1.27
N GLY A 33 7.83 5.70 0.82
CA GLY A 33 7.63 5.96 -0.61
C GLY A 33 6.51 5.14 -1.24
N CYS A 34 5.54 4.61 -0.47
CA CYS A 34 4.44 3.80 -1.01
C CYS A 34 3.54 4.52 -2.03
N GLY A 35 3.52 5.86 -2.01
CA GLY A 35 2.79 6.67 -2.99
C GLY A 35 1.29 6.83 -2.71
N SER A 36 0.70 6.13 -1.74
CA SER A 36 -0.75 6.23 -1.46
C SER A 36 -1.23 7.67 -1.24
N CYS A 37 -0.44 8.50 -0.54
CA CYS A 37 -0.78 9.90 -0.27
C CYS A 37 -0.79 10.82 -1.49
N ILE A 38 -0.18 10.39 -2.60
CA ILE A 38 -0.10 11.14 -3.85
C ILE A 38 -1.38 10.88 -4.64
N GLU A 39 -1.70 9.60 -4.87
CA GLU A 39 -2.95 9.17 -5.52
C GLU A 39 -4.20 9.70 -4.79
N ALA A 40 -4.11 9.81 -3.48
CA ALA A 40 -5.19 10.29 -2.64
C ALA A 40 -5.31 11.83 -2.56
N CYS A 41 -4.34 12.60 -3.06
CA CYS A 41 -4.37 14.06 -2.89
C CYS A 41 -5.20 14.73 -3.99
N PRO A 42 -6.39 15.29 -3.70
CA PRO A 42 -7.25 15.89 -4.73
C PRO A 42 -6.68 17.19 -5.34
N ARG A 43 -5.60 17.73 -4.76
CA ARG A 43 -4.92 18.95 -5.20
C ARG A 43 -3.52 18.69 -5.74
N GLU A 44 -3.13 17.41 -5.89
CA GLU A 44 -1.79 17.02 -6.34
C GLU A 44 -0.66 17.70 -5.52
N ALA A 45 -0.92 17.93 -4.23
CA ALA A 45 -0.01 18.63 -3.33
C ALA A 45 1.04 17.71 -2.70
N LYS A 46 1.10 16.44 -3.09
CA LYS A 46 2.09 15.46 -2.64
C LYS A 46 2.82 14.90 -3.85
N ILE A 47 4.14 14.77 -3.76
CA ILE A 47 5.00 14.20 -4.82
C ILE A 47 6.02 13.22 -4.22
N LEU A 48 6.48 12.24 -4.99
CA LEU A 48 7.66 11.45 -4.62
C LEU A 48 8.92 12.21 -5.03
N VAL A 49 9.85 12.30 -4.10
CA VAL A 49 11.20 12.83 -4.35
C VAL A 49 12.23 11.79 -3.94
N GLU A 50 13.29 11.68 -4.74
CA GLU A 50 14.47 10.92 -4.33
C GLU A 50 15.19 11.66 -3.21
N VAL A 51 15.53 10.93 -2.14
CA VAL A 51 16.29 11.44 -1.01
C VAL A 51 17.39 10.46 -0.67
N GLU A 52 18.54 10.99 -0.28
CA GLU A 52 19.62 10.19 0.28
C GLU A 52 19.23 9.76 1.69
N VAL A 53 19.31 8.46 1.94
CA VAL A 53 19.02 7.84 3.23
C VAL A 53 20.23 7.02 3.69
N PRO A 54 20.42 6.88 5.02
CA PRO A 54 21.41 5.98 5.59
C PRO A 54 21.31 4.57 5.01
N ASP A 55 22.45 3.89 4.96
CA ASP A 55 22.54 2.52 4.45
C ASP A 55 22.20 1.51 5.55
N ASP A 56 20.97 1.63 6.05
CA ASP A 56 20.43 0.80 7.12
C ASP A 56 19.71 -0.40 6.51
N TYR A 57 20.08 -1.61 6.93
CA TYR A 57 19.50 -2.86 6.47
C TYR A 57 18.78 -3.58 7.61
N VAL A 58 17.73 -4.33 7.26
CA VAL A 58 16.99 -5.20 8.17
C VAL A 58 17.04 -6.63 7.68
N THR A 59 17.06 -7.57 8.63
CA THR A 59 17.00 -9.00 8.33
C THR A 59 15.55 -9.46 8.38
N ILE A 60 15.07 -10.02 7.28
CA ILE A 60 13.73 -10.59 7.16
C ILE A 60 13.81 -12.05 6.78
N LYS A 61 12.71 -12.78 6.98
CA LYS A 61 12.55 -14.16 6.54
C LYS A 61 11.42 -14.23 5.53
N VAL A 62 11.68 -14.71 4.32
CA VAL A 62 10.67 -14.87 3.27
C VAL A 62 10.58 -16.36 2.90
N ASN A 63 9.40 -16.96 3.06
CA ASN A 63 9.15 -18.38 2.77
C ASN A 63 10.16 -19.36 3.40
N GLY A 64 10.69 -19.06 4.59
CA GLY A 64 11.70 -19.90 5.24
C GLY A 64 13.13 -19.35 5.17
N GLU A 65 13.45 -18.56 4.15
CA GLU A 65 14.80 -18.11 3.83
C GLU A 65 15.09 -16.71 4.37
N LYS A 66 16.33 -16.47 4.81
CA LYS A 66 16.74 -15.17 5.37
C LYS A 66 17.31 -14.25 4.30
N TYR A 67 16.86 -13.00 4.31
CA TYR A 67 17.30 -11.95 3.40
C TYR A 67 17.66 -10.68 4.16
N GLN A 68 18.68 -9.97 3.68
CA GLN A 68 18.96 -8.61 4.10
C GLN A 68 18.43 -7.66 3.03
N VAL A 69 17.55 -6.76 3.46
CA VAL A 69 16.94 -5.75 2.58
C VAL A 69 17.11 -4.37 3.20
N PRO A 70 17.14 -3.30 2.39
CA PRO A 70 17.21 -1.96 2.92
C PRO A 70 16.00 -1.65 3.81
N SER A 71 16.23 -0.91 4.89
CA SER A 71 15.18 -0.37 5.74
C SER A 71 14.47 0.81 5.06
N GLY A 72 13.33 1.23 5.61
CA GLY A 72 12.63 2.42 5.12
C GLY A 72 11.93 2.23 3.77
N ILE A 73 11.68 1.00 3.36
CA ILE A 73 10.90 0.64 2.16
C ILE A 73 9.65 -0.16 2.54
N THR A 74 8.79 -0.42 1.57
CA THR A 74 7.64 -1.29 1.75
C THR A 74 8.02 -2.76 1.59
N VAL A 75 7.23 -3.66 2.17
CA VAL A 75 7.37 -5.11 1.97
C VAL A 75 7.34 -5.47 0.48
N LEU A 76 6.46 -4.85 -0.31
CA LEU A 76 6.41 -5.08 -1.75
C LEU A 76 7.72 -4.72 -2.45
N LYS A 77 8.36 -3.61 -2.05
CA LYS A 77 9.64 -3.20 -2.63
C LYS A 77 10.77 -4.13 -2.19
N ALA A 78 10.75 -4.58 -0.93
CA ALA A 78 11.69 -5.59 -0.44
C ALA A 78 11.58 -6.91 -1.23
N LEU A 79 10.36 -7.38 -1.47
CA LEU A 79 10.10 -8.58 -2.29
C LEU A 79 10.58 -8.39 -3.73
N GLU A 80 10.39 -7.22 -4.32
CA GLU A 80 10.92 -6.89 -5.66
C GLU A 80 12.45 -6.94 -5.70
N LEU A 81 13.13 -6.46 -4.65
CA LEU A 81 14.60 -6.46 -4.56
C LEU A 81 15.21 -7.86 -4.41
N ILE A 82 14.52 -8.79 -3.76
CA ILE A 82 14.98 -10.19 -3.60
C ILE A 82 14.62 -11.06 -4.81
N GLY A 83 13.97 -10.50 -5.85
CA GLY A 83 13.74 -11.17 -7.12
C GLY A 83 12.28 -11.55 -7.42
N PHE A 84 11.33 -11.25 -6.54
CA PHE A 84 9.91 -11.45 -6.88
C PHE A 84 9.49 -10.46 -7.97
N ARG A 85 8.77 -10.97 -8.97
CA ARG A 85 8.20 -10.13 -10.00
C ARG A 85 6.91 -9.50 -9.50
N VAL A 86 6.88 -8.17 -9.44
CA VAL A 86 5.68 -7.41 -9.07
C VAL A 86 4.98 -6.93 -10.34
N SER A 87 3.74 -7.38 -10.55
CA SER A 87 2.98 -7.04 -11.75
C SER A 87 1.69 -6.28 -11.43
N ARG A 88 1.31 -5.39 -12.36
CA ARG A 88 -0.01 -4.75 -12.37
C ARG A 88 -1.07 -5.58 -13.10
N LEU A 89 -0.62 -6.59 -13.84
CA LEU A 89 -1.46 -7.54 -14.56
C LEU A 89 -1.38 -8.90 -13.85
N PRO A 90 -2.45 -9.70 -13.85
CA PRO A 90 -2.39 -11.05 -13.33
C PRO A 90 -1.38 -11.88 -14.14
N GLY A 91 -0.51 -12.60 -13.44
CA GLY A 91 0.49 -13.49 -13.99
C GLY A 91 0.77 -14.60 -12.98
N GLU A 92 1.11 -15.79 -13.47
CA GLU A 92 1.42 -16.93 -12.62
C GLU A 92 2.76 -16.70 -11.90
N GLY A 93 2.78 -16.87 -10.57
CA GLY A 93 3.97 -16.64 -9.74
C GLY A 93 4.30 -15.17 -9.44
N ASP A 94 3.60 -14.21 -10.06
CA ASP A 94 3.82 -12.78 -9.82
C ASP A 94 3.11 -12.31 -8.54
N ILE A 95 3.73 -11.37 -7.82
CA ILE A 95 3.02 -10.61 -6.78
C ILE A 95 2.10 -9.60 -7.48
N TYR A 96 0.81 -9.90 -7.46
CA TYR A 96 -0.20 -9.07 -8.08
C TYR A 96 -0.52 -7.83 -7.24
N ALA A 97 -0.06 -6.66 -7.69
CA ALA A 97 -0.21 -5.39 -6.99
C ALA A 97 -0.69 -4.27 -7.95
N PRO A 98 -1.95 -4.32 -8.41
CA PRO A 98 -2.48 -3.39 -9.41
C PRO A 98 -2.63 -1.97 -8.87
N CYS A 99 -3.26 -1.79 -7.70
CA CYS A 99 -3.54 -0.45 -7.18
C CYS A 99 -2.34 0.20 -6.48
N ARG A 100 -1.47 -0.59 -5.84
CA ARG A 100 -0.34 -0.14 -4.99
C ARG A 100 -0.67 0.86 -3.87
N THR A 101 -1.96 1.10 -3.59
CA THR A 101 -2.43 2.06 -2.58
C THR A 101 -2.94 1.41 -1.30
N GLY A 102 -3.04 0.08 -1.27
CA GLY A 102 -3.66 -0.69 -0.18
C GLY A 102 -5.16 -0.95 -0.35
N GLY A 103 -5.80 -0.33 -1.35
CA GLY A 103 -7.26 -0.44 -1.56
C GLY A 103 -7.74 -1.82 -2.01
N CYS A 104 -7.06 -2.42 -2.98
CA CYS A 104 -7.56 -3.63 -3.66
C CYS A 104 -7.34 -4.95 -2.90
N TRP A 105 -6.49 -4.97 -1.88
CA TRP A 105 -6.06 -6.19 -1.15
C TRP A 105 -5.40 -7.32 -1.97
N ALA A 106 -5.18 -7.14 -3.27
CA ALA A 106 -4.57 -8.17 -4.12
C ALA A 106 -3.12 -8.49 -3.76
N CYS A 107 -2.37 -7.53 -3.23
CA CYS A 107 -0.96 -7.70 -2.82
C CYS A 107 -0.82 -8.26 -1.39
N ALA A 108 -1.85 -8.94 -0.88
CA ALA A 108 -1.85 -9.46 0.47
C ALA A 108 -0.83 -10.59 0.61
N VAL A 109 -0.06 -10.55 1.70
CA VAL A 109 0.90 -11.58 2.11
C VAL A 109 0.70 -11.83 3.60
N ILE A 110 1.18 -12.95 4.10
CA ILE A 110 1.16 -13.20 5.54
C ILE A 110 2.44 -12.60 6.12
N ILE A 111 2.30 -11.73 7.12
CA ILE A 111 3.40 -11.13 7.87
C ILE A 111 3.22 -11.48 9.33
N ASN A 112 4.19 -12.16 9.95
CA ASN A 112 4.14 -12.61 11.34
C ASN A 112 2.82 -13.35 11.69
N GLY A 113 2.31 -14.16 10.75
CA GLY A 113 1.08 -14.94 10.92
C GLY A 113 -0.23 -14.19 10.59
N GLU A 114 -0.19 -12.88 10.34
CA GLU A 114 -1.35 -12.05 10.00
C GLU A 114 -1.39 -11.68 8.52
N LEU A 115 -2.58 -11.62 7.93
CA LEU A 115 -2.75 -11.16 6.55
C LEU A 115 -2.55 -9.64 6.49
N ARG A 116 -1.55 -9.18 5.73
CA ARG A 116 -1.20 -7.75 5.60
C ARG A 116 -0.90 -7.36 4.16
N LEU A 117 -0.98 -6.06 3.88
CA LEU A 117 -0.80 -5.49 2.55
C LEU A 117 0.66 -5.19 2.26
N SER A 118 1.32 -5.95 1.38
CA SER A 118 2.73 -5.73 1.07
C SER A 118 3.03 -4.34 0.51
N CYS A 119 2.10 -3.75 -0.28
CA CYS A 119 2.32 -2.47 -0.97
C CYS A 119 2.45 -1.24 -0.05
N ILE A 120 1.88 -1.28 1.16
CA ILE A 120 1.90 -0.16 2.11
C ILE A 120 2.56 -0.50 3.44
N THR A 121 2.74 -1.79 3.75
CA THR A 121 3.36 -2.21 5.02
C THR A 121 4.85 -1.88 5.02
N HIS A 122 5.31 -1.22 6.09
CA HIS A 122 6.71 -0.91 6.32
C HIS A 122 7.50 -2.16 6.68
N ILE A 123 8.69 -2.32 6.11
CA ILE A 123 9.58 -3.45 6.43
C ILE A 123 10.20 -3.25 7.82
N GLN A 124 10.17 -4.28 8.67
CA GLN A 124 10.80 -4.24 10.00
C GLN A 124 11.76 -5.41 10.17
N ASP A 125 12.77 -5.21 11.01
CA ASP A 125 13.70 -6.27 11.37
C ASP A 125 12.98 -7.44 12.06
N GLY A 126 13.38 -8.66 11.71
CA GLY A 126 12.79 -9.89 12.23
C GLY A 126 11.42 -10.25 11.64
N MET A 127 10.93 -9.53 10.62
CA MET A 127 9.67 -9.90 9.96
C MET A 127 9.77 -11.27 9.28
N GLU A 128 8.74 -12.09 9.48
CA GLU A 128 8.52 -13.33 8.73
C GLU A 128 7.38 -13.12 7.73
N ILE A 129 7.68 -13.31 6.44
CA ILE A 129 6.78 -13.05 5.32
C ILE A 129 6.55 -14.36 4.57
N ILE A 130 5.30 -14.69 4.30
CA ILE A 130 4.90 -15.82 3.46
C ILE A 130 4.15 -15.28 2.26
N THR A 131 4.66 -15.58 1.06
CA THR A 131 4.09 -15.17 -0.23
C THR A 131 3.37 -16.32 -0.94
N ASP A 132 3.37 -17.51 -0.35
CA ASP A 132 2.73 -18.70 -0.89
C ASP A 132 1.21 -18.55 -0.96
N ILE A 133 0.65 -18.81 -2.15
CA ILE A 133 -0.79 -18.63 -2.43
C ILE A 133 -1.64 -19.63 -1.65
N ASP A 134 -1.18 -20.87 -1.46
CA ASP A 134 -1.93 -21.89 -0.73
C ASP A 134 -2.02 -21.54 0.76
N GLU A 135 -0.97 -20.95 1.33
CA GLU A 135 -1.02 -20.43 2.70
C GLU A 135 -1.90 -19.19 2.84
N ILE A 136 -1.83 -18.27 1.87
CA ILE A 136 -2.64 -17.04 1.88
C ILE A 136 -4.14 -17.36 1.76
N THR A 137 -4.52 -18.30 0.89
CA THR A 137 -5.92 -18.67 0.65
C THR A 137 -6.58 -19.39 1.82
N LYS A 138 -5.80 -19.98 2.74
CA LYS A 138 -6.30 -20.53 4.01
C LYS A 138 -6.78 -19.46 4.98
N LYS A 139 -6.30 -18.21 4.84
CA LYS A 139 -6.73 -17.09 5.68
C LYS A 139 -8.04 -16.51 5.13
N PRO A 140 -8.97 -16.05 5.99
CA PRO A 140 -10.18 -15.38 5.53
C PRO A 140 -9.81 -14.12 4.74
N PRO A 141 -10.35 -13.93 3.53
CA PRO A 141 -10.02 -12.78 2.71
C PRO A 141 -10.53 -11.49 3.37
N LEU A 142 -9.66 -10.49 3.45
CA LEU A 142 -10.00 -9.17 3.98
C LEU A 142 -10.26 -8.19 2.83
N ARG A 143 -11.16 -7.23 3.07
CA ARG A 143 -11.49 -6.16 2.13
C ARG A 143 -11.63 -4.85 2.90
N ILE A 144 -11.22 -3.74 2.28
CA ILE A 144 -11.54 -2.43 2.83
C ILE A 144 -13.04 -2.20 2.67
N VAL A 145 -13.74 -2.03 3.79
CA VAL A 145 -15.10 -1.51 3.82
C VAL A 145 -14.99 -0.05 4.25
N SER A 146 -14.77 0.84 3.28
CA SER A 146 -14.86 2.28 3.55
C SER A 146 -16.34 2.67 3.69
N SER A 147 -16.65 3.45 4.72
CA SER A 147 -17.97 3.86 5.18
C SER A 147 -19.04 4.00 4.09
N PHE A 148 -20.24 3.49 4.41
CA PHE A 148 -21.49 3.75 3.69
C PHE A 148 -21.81 5.26 3.68
N GLN A 149 -21.16 6.04 2.81
CA GLN A 149 -21.54 7.43 2.61
C GLN A 149 -22.79 7.47 1.71
N GLY A 150 -23.91 7.90 2.29
CA GLY A 150 -25.09 8.27 1.53
C GLY A 150 -24.72 9.41 0.59
N HIS A 151 -24.87 9.18 -0.70
CA HIS A 151 -24.69 10.18 -1.75
C HIS A 151 -25.98 10.25 -2.59
N PRO A 152 -26.32 11.41 -3.16
CA PRO A 152 -27.59 11.61 -3.85
C PRO A 152 -27.71 10.83 -5.16
N VAL A 153 -26.59 10.42 -5.75
CA VAL A 153 -26.59 9.49 -6.88
C VAL A 153 -26.91 8.12 -6.32
N GLY A 154 -28.05 7.48 -6.58
CA GLY A 154 -28.40 6.22 -5.92
C GLY A 154 -27.25 5.21 -5.68
N GLY A 155 -27.10 4.71 -4.45
CA GLY A 155 -26.18 3.62 -4.12
C GLY A 155 -26.54 2.32 -4.85
N VAL A 156 -25.74 1.27 -4.69
CA VAL A 156 -26.06 -0.07 -5.20
C VAL A 156 -27.44 -0.48 -4.65
N GLY A 157 -28.44 -0.53 -5.53
CA GLY A 157 -29.83 -0.86 -5.17
C GLY A 157 -30.81 0.32 -5.07
N THR A 158 -30.41 1.58 -5.27
CA THR A 158 -31.39 2.67 -5.38
C THR A 158 -32.13 2.55 -6.71
N PRO A 159 -33.46 2.37 -6.68
CA PRO A 159 -34.23 2.27 -7.91
C PRO A 159 -34.06 3.48 -8.83
N TYR A 160 -33.95 3.23 -10.13
CA TYR A 160 -33.75 4.26 -11.16
C TYR A 160 -34.78 5.41 -11.07
N TRP A 161 -36.03 5.10 -10.67
CA TRP A 161 -37.11 6.08 -10.57
C TRP A 161 -36.98 7.09 -9.42
N LEU A 162 -36.05 6.88 -8.48
CA LEU A 162 -35.76 7.81 -7.39
C LEU A 162 -34.67 8.84 -7.75
N LYS A 163 -34.03 8.75 -8.92
CA LYS A 163 -33.09 9.78 -9.38
C LYS A 163 -33.88 11.03 -9.81
N PRO A 164 -33.56 12.23 -9.29
CA PRO A 164 -34.13 13.46 -9.81
C PRO A 164 -33.75 13.60 -11.29
N LYS A 165 -34.74 13.94 -12.14
CA LYS A 165 -34.49 14.28 -13.54
C LYS A 165 -33.81 15.65 -13.57
N GLY A 166 -32.48 15.65 -13.58
CA GLY A 166 -31.65 16.78 -13.98
C GLY A 166 -31.42 16.72 -15.48
#